data_AF-A0A139D2G6-F1
#
_entry.id   AF-A0A139D2G6-F1
#
_cell.length_a   1.000
_cell.length_b   1.000
_cell.length_c   1.000
_cell.angle_alpha   90.00
_cell.angle_beta   90.00
_cell.angle_gamma   90.00
#
_symmetry.space_group_name_H-M   'P 1'
#
loop_
_entity.id
_entity.type
_entity.pdbx_description
1 polymer ?
#
loop_
_entity_poly.entity_id
_entity_poly.type
_entity_poly.pdbx_seq_one_letter_code
_entity_poly.pdbx_strand_id
1 'polypeptide(L)' 'MTESHNVMIAGSLGEFEDKLIRIGHMGENCYEEKLYRTLKAFDHSLRELGFNLNIELHKVFINKMD' A
#
# COMPACT_ATOMS: atom_id res chain seq x y z
N MET A 1 -10.86 -2.17 11.17
CA MET A 1 -9.57 -2.40 10.44
C MET A 1 -9.53 -1.81 9.02
N THR A 2 -10.64 -1.68 8.31
CA THR A 2 -10.68 -1.12 6.94
C THR A 2 -11.39 0.23 6.84
N GLU A 3 -11.65 0.89 7.97
CA GLU A 3 -12.61 1.99 8.09
C GLU A 3 -12.26 3.24 7.28
N SER A 4 -10.98 3.59 7.14
CA SER A 4 -10.59 4.82 6.42
C SER A 4 -10.53 4.66 4.90
N HIS A 5 -10.08 3.50 4.40
CA HIS A 5 -9.72 3.33 2.99
C HIS A 5 -10.22 2.04 2.33
N ASN A 6 -10.89 1.16 3.09
CA ASN A 6 -11.36 -0.13 2.57
C ASN A 6 -10.23 -0.99 1.96
N VAL A 7 -9.03 -0.88 2.54
CA VAL A 7 -7.81 -1.61 2.19
C VAL A 7 -7.21 -2.16 3.49
N MET A 8 -6.73 -3.40 3.44
CA MET A 8 -6.00 -4.05 4.53
C MET A 8 -4.64 -4.50 4.00
N ILE A 9 -3.57 -4.13 4.70
CA ILE A 9 -2.21 -4.60 4.43
C ILE A 9 -1.85 -5.60 5.53
N ALA A 10 -1.39 -6.79 5.13
CA ALA A 10 -1.04 -7.83 6.08
C ALA A 10 0.33 -7.54 6.73
N GLY A 11 0.41 -7.80 8.03
CA GLY A 11 1.67 -7.87 8.74
C GLY A 11 2.55 -9.04 8.29
N SER A 12 3.82 -8.96 8.65
CA SER A 12 4.77 -10.06 8.49
C SER A 12 4.77 -10.98 9.70
N LEU A 13 5.24 -12.21 9.51
CA LEU A 13 5.25 -13.24 10.54
C LEU A 13 6.67 -13.73 10.79
N GLY A 14 6.90 -14.33 11.97
CA GLY A 14 8.17 -14.95 12.33
C GLY A 14 9.30 -13.92 12.46
N GLU A 15 10.45 -14.19 11.84
CA GLU A 15 11.63 -13.32 11.96
C GLU A 15 11.43 -11.89 11.43
N PHE A 16 10.39 -11.66 10.63
CA PHE A 16 10.04 -10.38 10.01
C PHE A 16 8.86 -9.66 10.67
N GLU A 17 8.29 -10.22 11.74
CA GLU A 17 7.26 -9.56 12.53
C GLU A 17 7.73 -8.15 12.94
N ASP A 18 6.87 -7.16 12.77
CA ASP A 18 7.11 -5.72 13.01
C ASP A 18 8.28 -5.07 12.25
N LYS A 19 8.92 -5.78 11.30
CA LYS A 19 10.05 -5.24 10.51
C LYS A 19 9.66 -4.81 9.11
N LEU A 20 8.67 -5.46 8.51
CA LEU A 20 8.22 -5.16 7.15
C LEU A 20 6.73 -5.41 6.97
N ILE A 21 6.15 -4.70 6.00
CA ILE A 21 4.78 -4.90 5.54
C ILE A 21 4.78 -5.66 4.21
N ARG A 22 3.70 -6.39 3.93
CA ARG A 22 3.54 -7.14 2.68
C ARG A 22 2.29 -6.72 1.94
N ILE A 23 2.47 -6.32 0.68
CA ILE A 23 1.36 -6.07 -0.25
C ILE A 23 1.16 -7.35 -1.08
N GLY A 24 0.04 -8.03 -0.86
CA GLY A 24 -0.28 -9.25 -1.57
C GLY A 24 -0.80 -8.97 -2.98
N HIS A 25 0.00 -9.24 -4.00
CA HIS A 25 -0.39 -9.15 -5.41
C HIS A 25 -0.51 -10.56 -6.01
N MET A 26 -1.63 -11.22 -5.74
CA MET A 26 -1.89 -12.61 -6.10
C MET A 26 -3.40 -12.83 -6.34
N GLY A 27 -3.74 -13.77 -7.23
CA GLY A 27 -5.14 -14.17 -7.50
C GLY A 27 -6.04 -12.98 -7.82
N GLU A 28 -7.18 -12.86 -7.13
CA GLU A 28 -8.15 -11.77 -7.32
C GLU A 28 -7.64 -10.36 -6.97
N ASN A 29 -6.48 -10.26 -6.31
CA ASN A 29 -5.81 -8.99 -6.05
C ASN A 29 -4.70 -8.68 -7.09
N CYS A 30 -4.49 -9.56 -8.07
CA CYS A 30 -3.43 -9.46 -9.07
C CYS A 30 -3.78 -8.52 -10.23
N TYR A 31 -4.37 -7.36 -9.93
CA TYR A 31 -4.76 -6.37 -10.92
C TYR A 31 -4.19 -4.99 -10.57
N GLU A 32 -3.89 -4.22 -11.60
CA GLU A 32 -3.24 -2.91 -11.48
C GLU A 32 -4.11 -1.93 -10.68
N GLU A 33 -5.44 -1.95 -10.85
CA GLU A 33 -6.30 -1.05 -10.09
C GLU A 33 -6.30 -1.37 -8.58
N LYS A 34 -6.07 -2.64 -8.21
CA LYS A 34 -5.94 -3.07 -6.80
C LYS A 34 -4.64 -2.56 -6.19
N LEU A 35 -3.54 -2.62 -6.94
CA LEU A 35 -2.26 -2.04 -6.53
C LEU A 35 -2.36 -0.52 -6.40
N TYR A 36 -2.91 0.16 -7.40
CA TYR A 36 -3.12 1.60 -7.36
C TYR A 36 -3.91 2.03 -6.12
N ARG A 37 -5.04 1.36 -5.85
CA ARG A 37 -5.86 1.64 -4.66
C ARG A 37 -5.11 1.40 -3.36
N THR A 38 -4.35 0.31 -3.29
CA THR A 38 -3.54 -0.04 -2.11
C THR A 38 -2.45 0.99 -1.85
N LEU A 39 -1.71 1.38 -2.89
CA LEU A 39 -0.67 2.41 -2.81
C LEU A 39 -1.24 3.78 -2.47
N LYS A 40 -2.43 4.12 -2.97
CA LYS A 40 -3.10 5.38 -2.63
C LYS A 40 -3.49 5.41 -1.16
N ALA A 41 -4.12 4.35 -0.66
CA ALA A 41 -4.47 4.22 0.75
C ALA A 41 -3.22 4.29 1.64
N PHE A 42 -2.16 3.57 1.26
CA PHE A 42 -0.91 3.54 2.02
C PHE A 42 -0.21 4.91 2.08
N ASP A 43 -0.18 5.65 0.97
CA ASP A 43 0.34 7.02 0.92
C ASP A 43 -0.37 7.94 1.92
N HIS A 44 -1.71 7.90 1.95
CA HIS A 44 -2.50 8.71 2.88
C HIS A 44 -2.26 8.30 4.32
N SER A 45 -2.25 7.00 4.62
CA SER A 45 -1.97 6.51 5.97
C SER A 45 -0.58 6.90 6.48
N LEU A 46 0.45 6.86 5.63
CA LEU A 46 1.79 7.33 6.02
C LEU A 46 1.78 8.83 6.35
N ARG A 47 1.08 9.65 5.55
CA ARG A 47 0.96 11.09 5.83
C ARG A 47 0.19 11.38 7.11
N GLU A 48 -0.89 10.64 7.39
CA GLU A 48 -1.65 10.74 8.65
C GLU A 48 -0.79 10.37 9.88
N LEU A 49 0.14 9.42 9.71
CA LEU A 49 1.13 9.05 10.72
C LEU A 49 2.29 10.06 10.84
N GLY A 50 2.27 11.15 10.07
CA GLY A 50 3.26 12.23 10.15
C GLY A 50 4.47 12.07 9.22
N PHE A 51 4.45 11.12 8.28
CA PHE A 51 5.52 10.97 7.29
C PHE A 51 5.37 11.97 6.14
N ASN A 52 6.41 12.76 5.90
CA ASN A 52 6.48 13.69 4.77
C ASN A 52 7.04 13.00 3.53
N LEU A 53 6.16 12.39 2.74
CA LEU A 53 6.52 11.79 1.45
C LEU A 53 6.67 12.88 0.38
N ASN A 54 7.84 12.90 -0.29
CA ASN A 54 8.16 13.82 -1.39
C ASN A 54 7.42 13.49 -2.71
N ILE A 55 6.77 12.33 -2.76
CA ILE A 55 6.06 11.80 -3.92
C ILE A 55 4.70 11.27 -3.51
N GLU A 56 3.82 11.06 -4.49
CA GLU A 56 2.57 10.34 -4.30
C GLU A 56 2.71 8.93 -4.88
N LEU A 57 2.71 7.91 -4.02
CA LEU A 57 3.06 6.52 -4.40
C LEU A 57 2.24 5.99 -5.58
N HIS A 58 0.93 6.20 -5.53
CA HIS A 58 -0.01 5.75 -6.56
C HIS A 58 0.17 6.46 -7.91
N LYS A 59 0.66 7.71 -7.92
CA LYS A 59 0.96 8.45 -9.17
C LYS A 59 2.27 7.99 -9.78
N VAL A 60 3.29 7.77 -8.95
CA VAL A 60 4.57 7.22 -9.41
C VAL A 60 4.37 5.83 -10.01
N PHE A 61 3.50 5.02 -9.42
CA PHE A 61 3.14 3.71 -9.97
C PHE A 61 2.59 3.82 -11.40
N ILE A 62 1.53 4.61 -11.63
CA ILE A 62 0.96 4.77 -12.99
C ILE A 62 1.97 5.34 -13.97
N ASN A 63 2.74 6.37 -13.58
CA ASN A 63 3.75 6.97 -14.45
C ASN A 63 4.91 6.02 -14.83
N LYS A 64 5.02 4.86 -14.18
CA LYS A 64 6.05 3.83 -14.44
C LYS A 64 5.51 2.63 -15.22
N MET A 65 4.22 2.63 -15.54
CA MET A 65 3.60 1.56 -16.33
C MET A 65 3.59 1.84 -17.83
N ASP A 66 3.93 3.07 -18.22
CA ASP A 66 4.27 3.48 -19.60
C ASP A 66 5.72 3.08 -19.94
#